data_AF-A0A482WVC1-F1
#
_entry.id   AF-A0A482WVC1-F1
#
_cell.length_a   1.000
_cell.length_b   1.000
_cell.length_c   1.000
_cell.angle_alpha   90.00
_cell.angle_beta   90.00
_cell.angle_gamma   90.00
#
_symmetry.space_group_name_H-M   'P 1'
#
loop_
_entity.id
_entity.type
_entity.pdbx_description
1 polymer ?
#
loop_
_entity_poly.entity_id
_entity_poly.type
_entity_poly.pdbx_seq_one_letter_code
_entity_poly.pdbx_strand_id
1 'polypeptide(L)'
;MWSFMESARPSVFTSSNVEGVERVTKGKGSYAFLMESTSIEYVIERNCDLTQVGGLLDSKGYGIAMPPNSPYRTAISGAVLKLQEEGKLHILKTRWWKEKRGGGSCRMKFVRMGGQI
;
A
#
# COMPACT_ATOMS: atom_id res chain seq x y z
N MET A 1 -4.42 20.94 -4.03
CA MET A 1 -3.99 20.04 -2.94
C MET A 1 -2.52 20.28 -2.58
N TRP A 2 -1.57 20.04 -3.50
CA TRP A 2 -0.13 20.20 -3.25
C TRP A 2 0.26 21.56 -2.62
N SER A 3 -0.12 22.68 -3.24
CA SER A 3 0.25 24.02 -2.75
C SER A 3 -0.24 24.32 -1.33
N PHE A 4 -1.34 23.70 -0.91
CA PHE A 4 -1.85 23.81 0.46
C PHE A 4 -1.00 23.00 1.44
N MET A 5 -0.63 21.76 1.07
CA MET A 5 0.27 20.93 1.88
C MET A 5 1.66 21.57 2.03
N GLU A 6 2.18 22.18 0.97
CA GLU A 6 3.50 22.81 0.94
C GLU A 6 3.59 24.08 1.79
N SER A 7 2.52 24.86 1.87
CA SER A 7 2.47 26.09 2.66
C SER A 7 2.13 25.86 4.15
N ALA A 8 1.66 24.67 4.52
CA ALA A 8 1.27 24.34 5.89
C ALA A 8 2.46 24.39 6.86
N ARG A 9 2.22 24.99 8.03
CA ARG A 9 3.18 25.05 9.15
C ARG A 9 2.50 24.51 10.42
N PRO A 10 3.04 23.47 11.08
CA PRO A 10 4.25 22.71 10.74
C PRO A 10 4.06 21.84 9.49
N SER A 11 5.17 21.34 8.91
CA SER A 11 5.15 20.52 7.69
C SER A 11 4.24 19.29 7.86
N VAL A 12 3.43 19.02 6.84
CA VAL A 12 2.58 17.83 6.76
C VAL A 12 3.25 16.66 6.05
N PHE A 13 4.39 16.90 5.39
CA PHE A 13 5.18 15.86 4.74
C PHE A 13 5.94 15.02 5.76
N THR A 14 6.22 13.78 5.38
CA THR A 14 7.04 12.85 6.15
C THR A 14 8.22 12.39 5.31
N SER A 15 9.29 11.98 5.97
CA SER A 15 10.51 11.46 5.33
C SER A 15 10.36 10.02 4.86
N SER A 16 9.44 9.26 5.48
CA SER A 16 9.21 7.85 5.17
C SER A 16 7.76 7.43 5.40
N ASN A 17 7.39 6.29 4.82
CA ASN A 17 6.09 5.65 5.06
C ASN A 17 5.90 5.25 6.52
N VAL A 18 6.95 4.81 7.21
CA VAL A 18 6.87 4.40 8.63
C VAL A 18 6.50 5.58 9.51
N GLU A 19 7.16 6.73 9.29
CA GLU A 19 6.85 7.98 9.98
C GLU A 19 5.41 8.44 9.71
N GLY A 20 4.95 8.35 8.46
CA GLY A 20 3.57 8.66 8.07
C GLY A 20 2.54 7.82 8.81
N VAL A 21 2.75 6.50 8.84
CA VAL A 21 1.89 5.56 9.57
C VAL A 21 1.86 5.89 11.06
N GLU A 22 3.03 6.10 11.67
CA GLU A 22 3.12 6.44 13.10
C GLU A 22 2.41 7.76 13.43
N ARG A 23 2.54 8.77 12.56
CA ARG A 23 1.87 10.07 12.71
C ARG A 23 0.34 9.93 12.64
N VAL A 24 -0.20 9.09 11.75
CA VAL A 24 -1.63 8.79 11.69
C VAL A 24 -2.10 8.12 12.99
N THR A 25 -1.38 7.09 13.45
CA THR A 25 -1.73 6.35 14.68
C THR A 25 -1.72 7.26 15.91
N LYS A 26 -0.69 8.09 16.06
CA LYS A 26 -0.59 9.06 17.19
C LYS A 26 -1.58 10.21 17.08
N GLY A 27 -1.94 10.59 15.85
CA GLY A 27 -2.83 11.73 15.56
C GLY A 27 -4.29 11.50 15.95
N LYS A 28 -4.71 10.26 16.25
CA LYS A 28 -6.08 9.93 16.69
C LYS A 28 -7.18 10.59 15.85
N GLY A 29 -7.02 10.57 14.51
CA GLY A 29 -7.98 11.14 13.56
C GLY A 29 -7.70 12.58 13.10
N SER A 30 -6.72 13.29 13.69
CA SER A 30 -6.33 14.64 13.27
C SER A 30 -5.40 14.68 12.05
N TYR A 31 -4.90 13.52 11.61
CA TYR A 31 -3.98 13.40 10.48
C TYR A 31 -4.34 12.20 9.61
N ALA A 32 -4.38 12.41 8.30
CA ALA A 32 -4.51 11.39 7.29
C ALA A 32 -3.27 11.41 6.39
N PHE A 33 -2.82 10.23 5.96
CA PHE A 33 -1.61 10.09 5.17
C PHE A 33 -1.92 9.53 3.79
N LEU A 34 -1.41 10.19 2.75
CA LEU A 34 -1.49 9.71 1.37
C LEU A 34 -0.30 8.79 1.11
N MET A 35 -0.59 7.53 0.81
CA MET A 35 0.41 6.48 0.62
C MET A 35 -0.05 5.56 -0.50
N GLU A 36 0.90 4.83 -1.09
CA GLU A 36 0.58 3.88 -2.15
C GLU A 36 -0.27 2.72 -1.63
N SER A 37 -1.26 2.31 -2.41
CA SER A 37 -2.26 1.30 -2.04
C SER A 37 -1.64 -0.04 -1.64
N THR A 38 -0.59 -0.49 -2.34
CA THR A 38 0.14 -1.72 -2.02
C THR A 38 0.73 -1.66 -0.62
N SER A 39 1.28 -0.51 -0.24
CA SER A 39 1.90 -0.34 1.07
C SER A 39 0.85 -0.13 2.17
N ILE A 40 -0.29 0.50 1.87
CA ILE A 40 -1.44 0.59 2.78
C ILE A 40 -1.99 -0.81 3.07
N GLU A 41 -2.23 -1.63 2.04
CA GLU A 41 -2.72 -3.01 2.17
C GLU A 41 -1.81 -3.81 3.12
N TYR A 42 -0.49 -3.62 3.04
CA TYR A 42 0.46 -4.28 3.92
C TYR A 42 0.30 -3.88 5.39
N VAL A 43 0.09 -2.60 5.65
CA VAL A 43 0.00 -2.04 7.00
C VAL A 43 -1.33 -2.43 7.67
N ILE A 44 -2.45 -2.31 6.96
CA ILE A 44 -3.79 -2.60 7.52
C ILE A 44 -4.00 -4.09 7.79
N GLU A 45 -3.30 -4.98 7.09
CA GLU A 45 -3.29 -6.42 7.37
C GLU A 45 -2.66 -6.76 8.75
N ARG A 46 -1.91 -5.81 9.33
CA ARG A 46 -1.18 -5.96 10.61
C ARG A 46 -1.67 -5.04 11.71
N ASN A 47 -2.13 -3.84 11.35
CA ASN A 47 -2.63 -2.85 12.29
C ASN A 47 -4.11 -2.59 12.02
N CYS A 48 -4.97 -3.12 12.89
CA CYS A 48 -6.41 -3.10 12.72
C CYS A 48 -7.05 -1.76 13.12
N ASP A 49 -6.28 -0.84 13.69
CA ASP A 49 -6.73 0.53 14.02
C ASP A 49 -6.66 1.47 12.80
N LEU A 50 -6.03 1.02 11.71
CA LEU A 50 -5.87 1.77 10.47
C LEU A 50 -6.76 1.19 9.37
N THR A 51 -7.23 2.05 8.48
CA THR A 51 -8.03 1.65 7.32
C THR A 51 -7.72 2.52 6.12
N GLN A 52 -7.95 1.99 4.91
CA GLN A 52 -7.97 2.79 3.70
C GLN A 52 -9.34 3.47 3.58
N VAL A 53 -9.33 4.79 3.35
CA VAL A 53 -10.56 5.56 3.12
C VAL A 53 -10.65 5.89 1.63
N GLY A 54 -11.75 5.51 1.00
CA GLY A 54 -12.00 5.77 -0.42
C GLY A 54 -11.27 4.83 -1.39
N GLY A 55 -11.36 5.17 -2.67
CA GLY A 55 -10.74 4.43 -3.77
C GLY A 55 -9.30 4.87 -4.06
N LEU A 56 -8.75 4.34 -5.16
CA LEU A 56 -7.44 4.74 -5.66
C LEU A 56 -7.52 6.11 -6.35
N LEU A 57 -6.51 6.95 -6.12
CA LEU A 57 -6.38 8.24 -6.81
C LEU A 57 -5.79 8.10 -8.21
N ASP A 58 -5.00 7.04 -8.42
CA ASP A 58 -4.34 6.71 -9.68
C ASP A 58 -4.13 5.21 -9.83
N SER A 59 -3.67 4.81 -11.02
CA SER A 59 -3.27 3.45 -11.35
C SER A 59 -1.78 3.45 -11.71
N LYS A 60 -0.96 2.96 -10.79
CA LYS A 60 0.50 2.85 -10.95
C LYS A 60 0.95 1.40 -10.74
N GLY A 61 2.12 1.06 -11.27
CA GLY A 61 2.73 -0.25 -11.11
C GLY A 61 4.24 -0.14 -10.91
N TYR A 62 4.80 -1.12 -10.18
CA TYR A 62 6.25 -1.25 -10.02
C TYR A 62 6.87 -2.02 -11.19
N GLY A 63 8.06 -1.60 -11.60
CA GLY A 63 8.85 -2.25 -12.63
C GLY A 63 10.31 -2.41 -12.20
N ILE A 64 10.99 -3.38 -12.81
CA ILE A 64 12.43 -3.56 -12.63
C ILE A 64 13.14 -2.60 -13.59
N ALA A 65 13.73 -1.54 -13.05
CA ALA A 65 14.46 -0.55 -13.84
C ALA A 65 15.81 -1.10 -14.32
N MET A 66 16.20 -0.75 -15.54
CA MET A 66 17.48 -1.12 -16.15
C MET A 66 18.07 0.05 -16.92
N PRO A 67 19.40 0.13 -17.06
CA PRO A 67 20.01 1.15 -17.91
C PRO A 67 19.56 0.99 -19.37
N PRO A 68 19.57 2.09 -20.15
CA PRO A 68 19.34 2.03 -21.59
C PRO A 68 20.24 0.98 -22.25
N ASN A 69 19.71 0.26 -23.24
CA ASN A 69 20.41 -0.79 -23.97
C ASN A 69 20.90 -1.99 -23.12
N SER A 70 20.35 -2.19 -21.92
CA SER A 70 20.61 -3.41 -21.13
C SER A 70 20.24 -4.68 -21.93
N PRO A 71 21.15 -5.65 -22.08
CA PRO A 71 20.88 -6.89 -22.79
C PRO A 71 19.86 -7.77 -22.05
N TYR A 72 19.63 -7.52 -20.75
CA TYR A 72 18.75 -8.32 -19.90
C TYR A 72 17.28 -7.91 -19.97
N ARG A 73 16.97 -6.75 -20.55
CA ARG A 73 15.61 -6.17 -20.52
C ARG A 73 14.58 -7.15 -21.07
N THR A 74 14.82 -7.69 -22.26
CA THR A 74 13.88 -8.62 -22.92
C THR A 74 13.73 -9.92 -22.14
N ALA A 75 14.83 -10.50 -21.69
CA ALA A 75 14.82 -11.76 -20.96
C ALA A 75 14.05 -11.65 -19.62
N ILE A 76 14.31 -10.58 -18.87
CA ILE A 76 13.64 -10.35 -17.58
C ILE A 76 12.17 -9.98 -17.78
N SER A 77 11.83 -9.16 -18.78
CA SER A 77 10.42 -8.87 -19.10
C SER A 77 9.66 -10.16 -19.44
N GLY A 78 10.23 -11.05 -20.25
CA GLY A 78 9.63 -12.36 -20.56
C GLY A 78 9.48 -13.25 -19.33
N ALA A 79 10.46 -13.26 -18.42
CA ALA A 79 10.38 -14.02 -17.18
C ALA A 79 9.30 -13.48 -16.23
N VAL A 80 9.15 -12.15 -16.14
CA VAL A 80 8.09 -11.52 -15.32
C VAL A 80 6.70 -11.88 -15.87
N LEU A 81 6.51 -11.84 -17.20
CA LEU A 81 5.26 -12.26 -17.84
C LEU A 81 4.93 -13.72 -17.52
N LYS A 82 5.91 -14.62 -17.67
CA LYS A 82 5.73 -16.04 -17.32
C LYS A 82 5.32 -16.23 -15.86
N LEU A 83 5.96 -15.53 -14.92
CA LEU A 83 5.60 -15.59 -13.50
C LEU A 83 4.19 -15.05 -13.22
N GLN A 84 3.74 -14.07 -14.01
CA GLN A 84 2.39 -13.51 -13.93
C GLN A 84 1.34 -14.51 -14.46
N GLU A 85 1.57 -15.08 -15.64
CA GLU A 85 0.70 -16.08 -16.28
C GLU A 85 0.57 -17.35 -15.43
N GLU A 86 1.67 -17.80 -14.81
CA GLU A 86 1.67 -18.93 -13.88
C GLU A 86 1.05 -18.59 -12.51
N GLY A 87 0.62 -17.34 -12.27
CA GLY A 87 0.03 -16.90 -11.00
C GLY A 87 1.03 -16.81 -9.83
N LYS A 88 2.32 -17.02 -10.06
CA LYS A 88 3.36 -17.02 -9.01
C LYS A 88 3.49 -15.66 -8.33
N LEU A 89 3.35 -14.57 -9.08
CA LEU A 89 3.36 -13.22 -8.51
C LEU A 89 2.20 -13.01 -7.52
N HIS A 90 1.02 -13.57 -7.82
CA HIS A 90 -0.13 -13.51 -6.91
C HIS A 90 0.12 -14.31 -5.63
N ILE A 91 0.68 -15.51 -5.74
CA ILE A 91 1.06 -16.34 -4.58
C ILE A 91 2.07 -15.59 -3.70
N LEU A 92 3.07 -14.95 -4.31
CA LEU A 92 4.05 -14.15 -3.58
C LEU A 92 3.38 -12.96 -2.87
N LYS A 93 2.48 -12.24 -3.54
CA LYS A 93 1.72 -11.15 -2.92
C LYS A 93 0.98 -11.64 -1.67
N THR A 94 0.17 -12.70 -1.81
CA THR A 94 -0.60 -13.27 -0.69
C THR A 94 0.30 -13.68 0.47
N ARG A 95 1.39 -14.40 0.18
CA ARG A 95 2.35 -14.82 1.20
C ARG A 95 2.91 -13.65 1.99
N TRP A 96 3.36 -12.60 1.31
CA TRP A 96 4.04 -11.48 1.98
C TRP A 96 3.07 -10.48 2.63
N TRP A 97 1.87 -10.31 2.06
CA TRP A 97 0.88 -9.40 2.63
C TRP A 97 0.06 -10.02 3.75
N LYS A 98 -0.42 -11.25 3.56
CA LYS A 98 -1.46 -11.88 4.39
C LYS A 98 -0.99 -13.03 5.26
N GLU A 99 0.17 -13.64 5.00
CA GLU A 99 0.63 -14.81 5.77
C GLU A 99 1.84 -14.50 6.66
N LYS A 100 2.83 -13.78 6.13
CA LYS A 100 4.09 -13.53 6.85
C LYS A 100 3.98 -12.32 7.78
N ARG A 101 4.79 -12.30 8.84
CA ARG A 101 4.95 -11.15 9.75
C ARG A 101 3.62 -10.59 10.28
N GLY A 102 2.68 -11.48 10.65
CA GLY A 102 1.40 -11.09 11.23
C GLY A 102 0.37 -10.51 10.27
N GLY A 103 0.55 -10.66 8.95
CA GLY A 103 -0.54 -10.39 7.99
C GLY A 103 -1.75 -11.28 8.26
N GLY A 104 -2.95 -10.85 7.84
CA GLY A 104 -4.19 -11.61 8.03
C GLY A 104 -4.70 -11.64 9.48
N SER A 105 -4.05 -10.94 10.41
CA SER A 105 -4.41 -10.95 11.83
C SER A 105 -5.66 -10.12 12.13
N CYS A 106 -5.94 -9.14 11.28
CA CYS A 106 -7.14 -8.33 11.39
C CYS A 106 -8.34 -9.10 10.87
N ARG A 107 -9.14 -9.66 11.78
CA ARG A 107 -10.47 -10.13 11.42
C ARG A 107 -11.22 -8.95 10.85
N MET A 108 -11.74 -9.05 9.63
CA MET A 108 -12.76 -8.13 9.16
C MET A 108 -13.88 -8.14 10.20
N LYS A 109 -13.92 -7.13 11.06
CA LYS A 109 -15.18 -6.68 11.64
C LYS A 109 -15.93 -6.13 10.44
N PHE A 110 -16.56 -7.03 9.70
CA PHE A 110 -17.66 -6.70 8.82
C PHE A 110 -18.64 -5.99 9.74
N VAL A 111 -18.60 -4.66 9.74
CA VAL A 111 -19.65 -3.87 10.36
C VAL A 111 -20.88 -4.30 9.58
N ARG A 112 -21.68 -5.17 10.19
CA ARG A 112 -23.08 -5.36 9.82
C ARG A 112 -23.73 -3.99 10.02
N MET A 113 -23.57 -3.07 9.07
CA MET A 113 -24.56 -2.03 8.82
C MET A 113 -25.74 -2.72 8.15
N GLY A 114 -26.44 -3.51 8.95
CA GLY A 114 -27.70 -4.15 8.62
C GLY A 114 -28.59 -3.96 9.84
N GLY A 115 -28.82 -2.70 10.19
CA GLY A 115 -29.84 -2.30 11.15
C GLY A 115 -31.18 -2.23 10.44
N GLN A 116 -32.07 -3.12 10.86
CA GLN A 116 -33.53 -3.05 10.77
C GLN A 116 -34.11 -1.65 10.53
N ILE A 117 -34.96 -1.56 9.49
CA ILE A 117 -36.35 -1.07 9.59
C ILE A 117 -37.21 -2.03 8.77
#